data_AF-A0A960LK05-F1
#
_entry.id   AF-A0A960LK05-F1
#
_cell.length_a   1.000
_cell.length_b   1.000
_cell.length_c   1.000
_cell.angle_alpha   90.00
_cell.angle_beta   90.00
_cell.angle_gamma   90.00
#
_symmetry.space_group_name_H-M   'P 1'
#
loop_
_entity.id
_entity.type
_entity.pdbx_description
1 polymer ?
#
loop_
_entity_poly.entity_id
_entity_poly.type
_entity_poly.pdbx_seq_one_letter_code
_entity_poly.pdbx_strand_id
1 'polypeptide(L)'
;MYLIRTKRESSNRGFSLVEVTLALGITAVALVSLMGMLPKGLQTLQQANDKAVMGRIHQQILGELQLTSWEPKSTGSKSPLESFDKQVRFYDDQGIELPDSDKGEFNHVYTARISLPKTGSQLPESVGGGSFRGIVLPGEDSPSDDFLRLVLVEVTSNVDKSFLDSPESGFDLLDYPNAVYTYRTMVAKMGRTYDTVP
;
A
#
# COMPACT_ATOMS: atom_id res chain seq x y z
N MET A 1 -40.74 4.32 79.44
CA MET A 1 -40.38 3.73 78.14
C MET A 1 -39.60 4.78 77.36
N TYR A 2 -38.26 4.74 77.41
CA TYR A 2 -37.38 5.77 76.83
C TYR A 2 -36.98 5.34 75.41
N LEU A 3 -37.29 6.15 74.39
CA LEU A 3 -36.86 5.95 73.02
C LEU A 3 -35.49 6.59 72.80
N ILE A 4 -34.47 5.78 72.52
CA ILE A 4 -33.13 6.25 72.16
C ILE A 4 -33.13 6.59 70.68
N ARG A 5 -33.05 7.89 70.35
CA ARG A 5 -32.90 8.39 68.98
C ARG A 5 -31.42 8.50 68.64
N THR A 6 -30.89 7.57 67.85
CA THR A 6 -29.51 7.62 67.36
C THR A 6 -29.38 8.71 66.30
N LYS A 7 -28.66 9.78 66.63
CA LYS A 7 -28.34 10.89 65.72
C LYS A 7 -27.21 10.42 64.79
N ARG A 8 -27.51 10.20 63.50
CA ARG A 8 -26.48 9.95 62.48
C ARG A 8 -25.75 11.26 62.20
N GLU A 9 -24.51 11.39 62.63
CA GLU A 9 -23.66 12.50 62.22
C GLU A 9 -23.22 12.28 60.77
N SER A 10 -23.75 13.09 59.86
CA SER A 10 -23.21 13.17 58.50
C SER A 10 -21.89 13.93 58.56
N SER A 11 -20.80 13.20 58.72
CA SER A 11 -19.45 13.74 58.61
C SER A 11 -19.24 14.25 57.19
N ASN A 12 -19.43 15.54 56.96
CA ASN A 12 -19.13 16.19 55.70
C ASN A 12 -17.61 16.36 55.61
N ARG A 13 -16.91 15.30 55.18
CA ARG A 13 -15.45 15.27 55.05
C ARG A 13 -15.09 15.86 53.70
N GLY A 14 -14.66 17.13 53.70
CA GLY A 14 -13.98 17.70 52.53
C GLY A 14 -12.63 17.01 52.31
N PHE A 15 -12.21 16.94 51.05
CA PHE A 15 -10.88 16.42 50.69
C PHE A 15 -9.79 17.34 51.26
N SER A 16 -8.71 16.74 51.75
CA SER A 16 -7.56 17.50 52.24
C SER A 16 -6.85 18.21 51.09
N LEU A 17 -6.28 19.40 51.34
CA LEU A 17 -5.47 20.12 50.35
C LEU A 17 -4.36 19.23 49.76
N VAL A 18 -3.72 18.39 50.59
CA VAL A 18 -2.66 17.47 50.16
C VAL A 18 -3.17 16.37 49.21
N GLU A 19 -4.43 15.96 49.38
CA GLU A 19 -5.05 14.92 48.58
C GLU A 19 -5.44 15.47 47.21
N VAL A 20 -6.01 16.68 47.17
CA VAL A 20 -6.35 17.37 45.93
C VAL A 20 -5.10 17.71 45.12
N THR A 21 -4.02 18.17 45.77
CA THR A 21 -2.75 18.47 45.06
C THR A 21 -2.09 17.21 44.52
N LEU A 22 -2.10 16.11 45.27
CA LEU A 22 -1.59 14.82 44.78
C LEU A 22 -2.41 14.29 43.60
N ALA A 23 -3.75 14.37 43.70
CA ALA A 23 -4.65 13.98 42.62
C ALA A 23 -4.43 14.83 41.36
N LEU A 24 -4.25 16.14 41.51
CA LEU A 24 -3.95 17.04 40.39
C LEU A 24 -2.59 16.75 39.76
N GLY A 25 -1.58 16.45 40.58
CA GLY A 25 -0.25 16.06 40.10
C GLY A 25 -0.28 14.80 39.23
N ILE A 26 -0.97 13.76 39.70
CA ILE A 26 -1.13 12.51 38.94
C ILE A 26 -1.94 12.75 37.65
N THR A 27 -3.02 13.53 37.74
CA THR A 27 -3.86 13.86 36.58
C THR A 27 -3.07 14.63 35.51
N ALA A 28 -2.26 15.61 35.92
CA ALA A 28 -1.42 16.37 34.99
C ALA A 28 -0.43 15.48 34.24
N VAL A 29 0.24 14.55 34.94
CA VAL A 29 1.16 13.59 34.32
C VAL A 29 0.43 12.69 33.33
N ALA A 30 -0.76 12.20 33.67
CA ALA A 30 -1.57 11.37 32.78
C ALA A 30 -2.01 12.12 31.51
N LEU A 31 -2.48 13.36 31.66
CA LEU A 31 -2.92 14.19 30.52
C LEU A 31 -1.77 14.55 29.58
N VAL A 32 -0.60 14.90 30.11
CA VAL A 32 0.61 15.16 29.31
C VAL A 32 1.02 13.90 28.55
N SER A 33 0.96 12.73 29.19
CA SER A 33 1.26 11.45 28.55
C SER A 33 0.30 11.17 27.39
N LEU A 34 -1.00 11.41 27.57
CA LEU A 34 -2.01 11.26 26.51
C LEU A 34 -1.77 12.24 25.35
N MET A 35 -1.48 13.51 25.64
CA MET A 35 -1.17 14.50 24.59
C MET A 35 0.07 14.11 23.79
N GLY A 36 1.09 13.52 24.44
CA GLY A 36 2.28 13.00 23.75
C GLY A 36 1.98 11.88 22.76
N MET A 37 0.90 11.12 22.95
CA MET A 37 0.50 10.03 22.05
C MET A 37 -0.33 10.50 20.84
N LEU A 38 -1.02 11.64 20.92
CA LEU A 38 -1.84 12.17 19.83
C LEU A 38 -1.12 12.28 18.47
N PRO A 39 0.07 12.90 18.35
CA PRO A 39 0.73 13.02 17.06
C PRO A 39 1.09 11.65 16.47
N LYS A 40 1.47 10.69 17.32
CA LYS A 40 1.78 9.33 16.85
C LYS A 40 0.54 8.61 16.33
N GLY A 41 -0.60 8.76 17.02
CA GLY A 41 -1.89 8.22 16.58
C GLY A 41 -2.28 8.76 15.21
N LEU A 42 -2.14 10.08 14.99
CA LEU A 42 -2.44 10.71 13.70
C LEU A 42 -1.51 10.22 12.58
N GLN A 43 -0.21 10.11 12.84
CA GLN A 43 0.75 9.56 11.86
C GLN A 43 0.39 8.13 11.48
N THR A 44 0.03 7.29 12.45
CA THR A 44 -0.39 5.91 12.18
C THR A 44 -1.68 5.86 11.38
N LEU A 45 -2.65 6.75 11.65
CA LEU A 45 -3.88 6.84 10.86
C LEU A 45 -3.61 7.26 9.41
N GLN A 46 -2.74 8.25 9.19
CA GLN A 46 -2.33 8.66 7.84
C GLN A 46 -1.66 7.51 7.09
N GLN A 47 -0.67 6.85 7.69
CA GLN A 47 -0.01 5.70 7.09
C GLN A 47 -0.96 4.53 6.79
N ALA A 48 -1.98 4.33 7.63
CA ALA A 48 -3.00 3.32 7.39
C ALA A 48 -3.93 3.71 6.22
N ASN A 49 -4.27 5.00 6.10
CA ASN A 49 -5.05 5.53 4.99
C ASN A 49 -4.28 5.36 3.66
N ASP A 50 -3.01 5.78 3.61
CA ASP A 50 -2.16 5.62 2.43
C ASP A 50 -2.09 4.16 1.97
N LYS A 51 -1.86 3.22 2.91
CA LYS A 51 -1.83 1.79 2.60
C LYS A 51 -3.18 1.26 2.11
N ALA A 52 -4.29 1.77 2.63
CA ALA A 52 -5.62 1.38 2.17
C ALA A 52 -5.87 1.84 0.72
N VAL A 53 -5.47 3.08 0.38
CA VAL A 53 -5.58 3.63 -0.96
C VAL A 53 -4.67 2.89 -1.94
N MET A 54 -3.39 2.71 -1.59
CA MET A 54 -2.43 1.93 -2.39
C MET A 54 -2.89 0.48 -2.61
N GLY A 55 -3.47 -0.15 -1.58
CA GLY A 55 -4.05 -1.48 -1.68
C GLY A 55 -5.23 -1.53 -2.66
N ARG A 56 -6.11 -0.52 -2.65
CA ARG A 56 -7.21 -0.39 -3.62
C ARG A 56 -6.67 -0.25 -5.05
N ILE A 57 -5.68 0.63 -5.27
CA ILE A 57 -5.02 0.82 -6.57
C ILE A 57 -4.46 -0.52 -7.09
N HIS A 58 -3.75 -1.25 -6.22
CA HIS A 58 -3.22 -2.57 -6.57
C HIS A 58 -4.32 -3.56 -6.98
N GLN A 59 -5.43 -3.64 -6.22
CA GLN A 59 -6.54 -4.53 -6.55
C GLN A 59 -7.23 -4.15 -7.86
N GLN A 60 -7.39 -2.86 -8.14
CA GLN A 60 -7.95 -2.38 -9.41
C GLN A 60 -7.06 -2.83 -10.58
N ILE A 61 -5.77 -2.53 -10.53
CA ILE A 61 -4.80 -2.92 -11.57
C ILE A 61 -4.79 -4.45 -11.77
N LEU A 62 -4.78 -5.20 -10.67
CA LEU A 62 -4.79 -6.66 -10.74
C LEU A 62 -6.07 -7.19 -11.40
N GLY A 63 -7.22 -6.62 -11.06
CA GLY A 63 -8.50 -6.98 -11.68
C GLY A 63 -8.49 -6.72 -13.19
N GLU A 64 -7.97 -5.59 -13.63
CA GLU A 64 -7.82 -5.28 -15.06
C GLU A 64 -6.88 -6.25 -15.79
N LEU A 65 -5.74 -6.58 -15.17
CA LEU A 65 -4.79 -7.54 -15.72
C LEU A 65 -5.39 -8.94 -15.84
N GLN A 66 -6.20 -9.37 -14.88
CA GLN A 66 -6.89 -10.66 -14.91
C GLN A 66 -7.97 -10.74 -15.99
N LEU A 67 -8.64 -9.61 -16.29
CA LEU A 67 -9.64 -9.52 -17.35
C LEU A 67 -9.02 -9.36 -18.75
N THR A 68 -7.73 -9.03 -18.82
CA THR A 68 -7.04 -8.84 -20.09
C THR A 68 -6.70 -10.17 -20.76
N SER A 69 -6.94 -10.27 -22.06
CA SER A 69 -6.63 -11.46 -22.85
C SER A 69 -5.13 -11.74 -22.87
N TRP A 70 -4.77 -12.99 -22.56
CA TRP A 70 -3.40 -13.51 -22.66
C TRP A 70 -2.95 -13.68 -24.11
N GLU A 71 -3.87 -14.03 -25.00
CA GLU A 71 -3.53 -14.39 -26.36
C GLU A 71 -3.41 -13.16 -27.27
N PRO A 72 -2.39 -13.13 -28.13
CA PRO A 72 -2.30 -12.10 -29.14
C PRO A 72 -3.43 -12.28 -30.16
N LYS A 73 -4.06 -11.17 -30.57
CA LYS A 73 -5.19 -11.19 -31.52
C LYS A 73 -4.81 -11.70 -32.92
N SER A 74 -3.52 -11.79 -33.25
CA SER A 74 -3.03 -12.43 -34.47
C SER A 74 -1.62 -12.99 -34.29
N THR A 75 -1.25 -13.96 -35.13
CA THR A 75 0.06 -14.60 -35.16
C THR A 75 1.16 -13.55 -35.40
N GLY A 76 1.97 -13.27 -34.37
CA GLY A 76 3.04 -12.26 -34.42
C GLY A 76 2.71 -10.91 -33.78
N SER A 77 1.49 -10.71 -33.27
CA SER A 77 1.15 -9.53 -32.46
C SER A 77 1.59 -9.71 -31.00
N LYS A 78 1.89 -8.61 -30.30
CA LYS A 78 2.12 -8.64 -28.84
C LYS A 78 0.82 -9.03 -28.13
N SER A 79 0.93 -9.77 -27.03
CA SER A 79 -0.21 -10.00 -26.14
C SER A 79 -0.74 -8.65 -25.62
N PRO A 80 -2.06 -8.45 -25.49
CA PRO A 80 -2.63 -7.27 -24.85
C PRO A 80 -2.07 -7.03 -23.43
N LEU A 81 -1.63 -8.06 -22.73
CA LEU A 81 -0.95 -7.90 -21.43
C LEU A 81 0.36 -7.10 -21.53
N GLU A 82 1.05 -7.13 -22.68
CA GLU A 82 2.30 -6.39 -22.86
C GLU A 82 2.09 -4.88 -22.98
N SER A 83 0.87 -4.39 -23.21
CA SER A 83 0.60 -2.95 -23.20
C SER A 83 0.64 -2.35 -21.79
N PHE A 84 0.52 -3.20 -20.76
CA PHE A 84 0.65 -2.80 -19.37
C PHE A 84 2.10 -2.70 -18.91
N ASP A 85 3.05 -3.24 -19.68
CA ASP A 85 4.47 -3.18 -19.31
C ASP A 85 4.97 -1.73 -19.38
N LYS A 86 5.57 -1.26 -18.28
CA LYS A 86 6.01 0.12 -18.05
C LYS A 86 4.89 1.16 -18.12
N GLN A 87 3.63 0.75 -17.99
CA GLN A 87 2.52 1.71 -17.96
C GLN A 87 2.53 2.46 -16.63
N VAL A 88 2.41 3.77 -16.70
CA VAL A 88 2.31 4.66 -15.54
C VAL A 88 0.90 5.27 -15.50
N ARG A 89 0.25 5.17 -14.34
CA ARG A 89 -1.12 5.64 -14.09
C ARG A 89 -1.16 6.56 -12.88
N PHE A 90 -2.07 7.53 -12.92
CA PHE A 90 -2.20 8.59 -11.92
C PHE A 90 -3.50 8.41 -11.15
N TYR A 91 -3.46 8.69 -9.85
CA TYR A 91 -4.59 8.48 -8.95
C TYR A 91 -4.75 9.64 -7.96
N ASP A 92 -5.99 9.85 -7.53
CA ASP A 92 -6.35 10.81 -6.48
C ASP A 92 -6.19 10.27 -5.05
N ASP A 93 -6.52 11.09 -4.05
CA ASP A 93 -6.49 10.72 -2.62
C ASP A 93 -7.48 9.60 -2.24
N GLN A 94 -8.38 9.22 -3.14
CA GLN A 94 -9.35 8.15 -2.97
C GLN A 94 -8.95 6.88 -3.73
N GLY A 95 -7.88 6.91 -4.52
CA GLY A 95 -7.43 5.82 -5.37
C GLY A 95 -8.28 5.64 -6.63
N ILE A 96 -8.88 6.72 -7.12
CA ILE A 96 -9.57 6.78 -8.42
C ILE A 96 -8.55 7.16 -9.49
N GLU A 97 -8.56 6.45 -10.62
CA GLU A 97 -7.68 6.76 -11.75
C GLU A 97 -8.04 8.10 -12.38
N LEU A 98 -7.03 8.97 -12.52
CA LEU A 98 -7.15 10.26 -13.15
C LEU A 98 -6.80 10.16 -14.64
N PRO A 99 -7.52 10.86 -15.52
CA PRO A 99 -7.19 10.91 -16.93
C PRO A 99 -5.85 11.60 -17.17
N ASP A 100 -5.25 11.34 -18.32
CA ASP A 100 -3.95 11.91 -18.68
C ASP A 100 -3.94 13.46 -18.73
N SER A 101 -5.11 14.10 -18.82
CA SER A 101 -5.28 15.55 -18.77
C SER A 101 -5.00 16.15 -17.39
N ASP A 102 -5.18 15.36 -16.33
CA ASP A 102 -5.18 15.84 -14.95
C ASP A 102 -3.84 15.50 -14.26
N LYS A 103 -2.82 15.14 -15.05
CA LYS A 103 -1.47 14.84 -14.58
C LYS A 103 -0.85 16.07 -13.93
N GLY A 104 -0.41 15.91 -12.67
CA GLY A 104 0.22 17.01 -11.93
C GLY A 104 -0.74 18.11 -11.52
N GLU A 105 -2.06 17.94 -11.72
CA GLU A 105 -3.04 18.78 -11.06
C GLU A 105 -3.08 18.52 -9.57
N PHE A 106 -3.70 19.43 -8.81
CA PHE A 106 -3.79 19.34 -7.35
C PHE A 106 -4.47 18.05 -6.85
N ASN A 107 -5.25 17.40 -7.72
CA ASN A 107 -5.93 16.15 -7.44
C ASN A 107 -5.03 14.92 -7.60
N HIS A 108 -3.87 15.03 -8.27
CA HIS A 108 -2.92 13.93 -8.40
C HIS A 108 -2.16 13.76 -7.08
N VAL A 109 -2.34 12.60 -6.44
CA VAL A 109 -1.69 12.26 -5.16
C VAL A 109 -0.83 11.02 -5.27
N TYR A 110 -1.29 9.98 -5.98
CA TYR A 110 -0.53 8.73 -6.14
C TYR A 110 -0.23 8.46 -7.60
N THR A 111 0.92 7.82 -7.84
CA THR A 111 1.26 7.26 -9.15
C THR A 111 1.55 5.78 -9.00
N ALA A 112 0.98 4.96 -9.88
CA ALA A 112 1.33 3.56 -10.01
C ALA A 112 2.10 3.29 -11.30
N ARG A 113 3.17 2.50 -11.22
CA ARG A 113 3.87 1.91 -12.36
C ARG A 113 3.64 0.41 -12.37
N ILE A 114 3.32 -0.11 -13.55
CA ILE A 114 3.10 -1.53 -13.77
C ILE A 114 4.28 -2.04 -14.61
N SER A 115 4.94 -3.09 -14.14
CA SER A 115 6.05 -3.74 -14.86
C SER A 115 5.78 -5.23 -14.99
N LEU A 116 5.89 -5.74 -16.21
CA LEU A 116 5.73 -7.16 -16.54
C LEU A 116 7.07 -7.70 -17.07
N PRO A 117 8.00 -8.04 -16.16
CA PRO A 117 9.32 -8.53 -16.58
C PRO A 117 9.19 -9.84 -17.34
N LYS A 118 9.87 -9.90 -18.49
CA LYS A 118 10.02 -11.12 -19.27
C LYS A 118 11.25 -11.89 -18.82
N THR A 119 11.32 -13.18 -19.13
CA THR A 119 12.51 -13.97 -18.85
C THR A 119 13.73 -13.33 -19.52
N GLY A 120 14.77 -13.06 -18.73
CA GLY A 120 15.98 -12.36 -19.16
C GLY A 120 15.90 -10.82 -19.09
N SER A 121 14.75 -10.24 -18.74
CA SER A 121 14.61 -8.79 -18.53
C SER A 121 15.21 -8.37 -17.19
N GLN A 122 15.76 -7.16 -17.15
CA GLN A 122 16.19 -6.54 -15.91
C GLN A 122 14.95 -6.10 -15.12
N LEU A 123 14.91 -6.47 -13.84
CA LEU A 123 13.90 -5.97 -12.92
C LEU A 123 14.15 -4.48 -12.64
N PRO A 124 13.10 -3.72 -12.26
CA PRO A 124 13.27 -2.35 -11.80
C PRO A 124 14.31 -2.24 -10.66
N GLU A 125 15.05 -1.12 -10.61
CA GLU A 125 16.01 -0.86 -9.53
C GLU A 125 15.35 -0.89 -8.15
N SER A 126 14.05 -0.55 -8.10
CA SER A 126 13.22 -0.61 -6.90
C SER A 126 13.05 -1.98 -6.25
N VAL A 127 13.34 -3.05 -6.98
CA VAL A 127 13.35 -4.42 -6.47
C VAL A 127 14.73 -5.07 -6.53
N GLY A 128 15.77 -4.23 -6.61
CA GLY A 128 17.17 -4.65 -6.57
C GLY A 128 17.82 -4.86 -7.94
N GLY A 129 17.16 -4.46 -9.04
CA GLY A 129 17.80 -4.36 -10.36
C GLY A 129 18.31 -5.67 -10.98
N GLY A 130 17.98 -6.81 -10.38
CA GLY A 130 18.45 -8.13 -10.80
C GLY A 130 17.84 -8.60 -12.12
N SER A 131 18.45 -9.61 -12.76
CA SER A 131 17.84 -10.26 -13.92
C SER A 131 16.69 -11.18 -13.49
N PHE A 132 15.52 -11.04 -14.12
CA PHE A 132 14.41 -11.95 -13.92
C PHE A 132 14.64 -13.22 -14.73
N ARG A 133 14.88 -14.35 -14.05
CA ARG A 133 15.13 -15.64 -14.69
C ARG A 133 13.85 -16.39 -15.11
N GLY A 134 12.68 -15.78 -14.96
CA GLY A 134 11.40 -16.45 -15.19
C GLY A 134 10.94 -17.26 -13.98
N ILE A 135 9.83 -17.97 -14.15
CA ILE A 135 9.26 -18.87 -13.14
C ILE A 135 9.40 -20.28 -13.69
N VAL A 136 10.05 -21.16 -12.91
CA VAL A 136 10.20 -22.58 -13.21
C VAL A 136 9.21 -23.33 -12.34
N LEU A 137 8.33 -24.12 -12.96
CA LEU A 137 7.48 -25.06 -12.24
C LEU A 137 8.24 -26.39 -12.00
N PRO A 138 7.97 -27.10 -10.90
CA PRO A 138 8.60 -28.40 -10.65
C PRO A 138 8.22 -29.40 -11.76
N GLY A 139 9.23 -29.96 -12.44
CA GLY A 139 9.05 -30.93 -13.52
C GLY A 139 9.18 -30.37 -14.94
N GLU A 140 9.51 -29.09 -15.10
CA GLU A 140 9.70 -28.46 -16.41
C GLU A 140 11.17 -28.06 -16.64
N ASP A 141 11.74 -28.46 -17.77
CA ASP A 141 13.15 -28.20 -18.12
C ASP A 141 13.38 -26.77 -18.67
N SER A 142 12.32 -25.96 -18.82
CA SER A 142 12.41 -24.60 -19.35
C SER A 142 11.94 -23.54 -18.33
N PRO A 143 12.74 -22.49 -18.08
CA PRO A 143 12.43 -21.45 -17.09
C PRO A 143 11.42 -20.38 -17.56
N SER A 144 10.86 -20.53 -18.75
CA SER A 144 9.91 -19.58 -19.33
C SER A 144 8.55 -20.25 -19.52
N ASP A 145 7.82 -20.45 -18.42
CA ASP A 145 6.40 -20.76 -18.51
C ASP A 145 5.66 -19.51 -19.00
N ASP A 146 5.21 -19.50 -20.26
CA ASP A 146 4.47 -18.39 -20.87
C ASP A 146 3.08 -18.17 -20.24
N PHE A 147 2.62 -19.13 -19.43
CA PHE A 147 1.33 -19.09 -18.74
C PHE A 147 1.41 -18.47 -17.35
N LEU A 148 2.61 -18.19 -16.84
CA LEU A 148 2.84 -17.51 -15.56
C LEU A 148 3.60 -16.21 -15.79
N ARG A 149 2.95 -15.09 -15.47
CA ARG A 149 3.58 -13.77 -15.58
C ARG A 149 3.70 -13.11 -14.22
N LEU A 150 4.91 -12.67 -13.93
CA LEU A 150 5.18 -11.82 -12.79
C LEU A 150 4.67 -10.41 -13.11
N VAL A 151 3.89 -9.85 -12.19
CA VAL A 151 3.45 -8.46 -12.24
C VAL A 151 4.02 -7.75 -11.04
N LEU A 152 4.75 -6.68 -11.30
CA LEU A 152 5.19 -5.73 -10.29
C LEU A 152 4.35 -4.47 -10.43
N VAL A 153 3.68 -4.09 -9.35
CA VAL A 153 2.95 -2.83 -9.24
C VAL A 153 3.68 -2.00 -8.19
N GLU A 154 4.22 -0.88 -8.61
CA GLU A 154 4.92 0.06 -7.74
C GLU A 154 4.02 1.28 -7.56
N VAL A 155 3.75 1.67 -6.32
CA VAL A 155 2.91 2.84 -6.02
C VAL A 155 3.70 3.83 -5.18
N THR A 156 3.69 5.09 -5.57
CA THR A 156 4.34 6.20 -4.87
C THR A 156 3.36 7.35 -4.66
N SER A 157 3.52 8.08 -3.56
CA SER A 157 2.73 9.29 -3.25
C SER A 157 3.49 10.59 -3.56
N ASN A 158 4.68 10.50 -4.18
CA ASN A 158 5.52 11.65 -4.46
C ASN A 158 5.20 12.24 -5.83
N VAL A 159 4.54 13.39 -5.81
CA VAL A 159 4.27 14.22 -6.99
C VAL A 159 5.26 15.38 -7.00
N ASP A 160 6.54 15.07 -7.23
CA ASP A 160 7.49 16.12 -7.59
C ASP A 160 7.35 16.43 -9.10
N LYS A 161 7.60 17.66 -9.54
CA LYS A 161 7.48 18.04 -10.96
C LYS A 161 8.45 17.25 -11.84
N SER A 162 9.60 16.86 -11.30
CA SER A 162 10.57 15.96 -11.91
C SER A 162 9.97 14.59 -12.25
N PHE A 163 9.03 14.10 -11.45
CA PHE A 163 8.31 12.85 -11.68
C PHE A 163 7.39 12.93 -12.92
N LEU A 164 6.78 14.09 -13.18
CA LEU A 164 5.90 14.29 -14.33
C LEU A 164 6.69 14.33 -15.66
N ASP A 165 7.90 14.88 -15.63
CA ASP A 165 8.79 14.96 -16.79
C ASP A 165 9.56 13.65 -17.05
N SER A 166 9.76 12.81 -16.03
CA SER A 166 10.47 11.53 -16.13
C SER A 166 9.88 10.49 -15.17
N PRO A 167 8.73 9.89 -15.51
CA PRO A 167 8.04 8.96 -14.63
C PRO A 167 8.78 7.62 -14.46
N GLU A 168 9.84 7.35 -15.23
CA GLU A 168 10.70 6.18 -15.01
C GLU A 168 11.70 6.39 -13.85
N SER A 169 12.29 7.58 -13.70
CA SER A 169 13.28 7.88 -12.64
C SER A 169 12.64 8.12 -11.27
N GLY A 170 11.38 8.55 -11.26
CA GLY A 170 10.64 8.82 -10.02
C GLY A 170 10.38 7.61 -9.11
N PHE A 171 10.69 6.39 -9.58
CA PHE A 171 10.60 5.14 -8.82
C PHE A 171 11.97 4.58 -8.43
N ASP A 172 13.06 5.32 -8.66
CA ASP A 172 14.39 4.90 -8.22
C ASP A 172 14.52 5.06 -6.70
N LEU A 173 14.95 3.99 -6.03
CA LEU A 173 15.11 3.96 -4.56
C LEU A 173 16.16 4.95 -4.07
N LEU A 174 17.07 5.38 -4.94
CA LEU A 174 18.11 6.36 -4.60
C LEU A 174 17.51 7.74 -4.35
N ASP A 175 16.45 8.10 -5.08
CA ASP A 175 15.77 9.38 -4.92
C ASP A 175 14.73 9.31 -3.79
N TYR A 176 14.06 8.16 -3.61
CA TYR A 176 13.01 8.00 -2.60
C TYR A 176 12.96 6.63 -1.90
N PRO A 177 13.88 6.32 -0.98
CA PRO A 177 14.05 4.97 -0.41
C PRO A 177 12.87 4.47 0.44
N ASN A 178 11.99 5.37 0.90
CA ASN A 178 10.85 5.05 1.77
C ASN A 178 9.48 5.42 1.18
N ALA A 179 9.41 5.83 -0.09
CA ALA A 179 8.18 6.33 -0.70
C ALA A 179 7.57 5.38 -1.73
N VAL A 180 8.34 4.40 -2.21
CA VAL A 180 7.87 3.43 -3.21
C VAL A 180 7.41 2.15 -2.53
N TYR A 181 6.14 1.82 -2.69
CA TYR A 181 5.56 0.56 -2.24
C TYR A 181 5.44 -0.40 -3.41
N THR A 182 6.12 -1.53 -3.33
CA THR A 182 6.09 -2.54 -4.39
C THR A 182 5.22 -3.73 -4.01
N TYR A 183 4.21 -3.99 -4.83
CA TYR A 183 3.37 -5.17 -4.77
C TYR A 183 3.79 -6.14 -5.86
N ARG A 184 4.09 -7.37 -5.43
CA ARG A 184 4.48 -8.47 -6.32
C ARG A 184 3.34 -9.47 -6.38
N THR A 185 2.82 -9.72 -7.57
CA THR A 185 1.77 -10.73 -7.78
C THR A 185 2.06 -11.57 -9.02
N MET A 186 1.57 -12.80 -9.03
CA MET A 186 1.65 -13.67 -10.19
C MET A 186 0.27 -13.78 -10.80
N VAL A 187 0.18 -13.59 -12.10
CA VAL A 187 -1.04 -13.86 -12.86
C VAL A 187 -0.82 -15.12 -13.66
N ALA A 188 -1.80 -16.02 -13.64
CA ALA A 188 -1.77 -17.28 -14.37
C ALA A 188 -2.89 -17.29 -15.41
N LYS A 189 -2.65 -17.91 -16.56
CA LYS A 189 -3.71 -18.16 -17.54
C LYS A 189 -4.67 -19.23 -16.99
N MET A 190 -5.94 -18.86 -16.78
CA MET A 190 -6.97 -19.81 -16.35
C MET A 190 -7.38 -20.77 -17.49
N GLY A 191 -7.63 -22.04 -17.16
CA GLY A 191 -8.25 -23.01 -18.07
C GLY A 191 -7.37 -24.12 -18.65
N ARG A 192 -6.15 -24.34 -18.13
CA ARG A 192 -5.40 -25.58 -18.37
C ARG A 192 -5.48 -26.53 -17.18
N THR A 193 -5.74 -27.80 -17.46
CA THR A 193 -5.44 -28.91 -16.56
C THR A 193 -3.93 -29.10 -16.51
N TYR A 194 -3.36 -29.05 -15.32
CA TYR A 194 -1.99 -29.48 -15.05
C TYR A 194 -1.98 -31.01 -14.98
N ASP A 195 -2.20 -31.68 -16.11
CA ASP A 195 -2.06 -33.12 -16.16
C ASP A 195 -0.57 -33.45 -16.08
N THR A 196 -0.23 -34.07 -14.96
CA THR A 196 1.07 -34.64 -14.63
C THR A 196 1.55 -35.57 -15.75
N VAL A 197 2.79 -35.39 -16.16
CA VAL A 197 3.54 -36.30 -17.04
C VAL A 197 3.44 -37.75 -16.52
N PRO A 198 3.37 -38.78 -17.40
CA PRO A 198 3.38 -40.20 -17.00
C PRO A 198 4.61 -40.63 -16.19
#